data_AF-A0A7K1Z269-F1
#
_entry.id   AF-A0A7K1Z269-F1
#
_cell.length_a   1.000
_cell.length_b   1.000
_cell.length_c   1.000
_cell.angle_alpha   90.00
_cell.angle_beta   90.00
_cell.angle_gamma   90.00
#
_symmetry.space_group_name_H-M   'P 1'
#
loop_
_entity.id
_entity.type
_entity.pdbx_description
1 polymer ?
#
loop_
_entity_poly.entity_id
_entity_poly.type
_entity_poly.pdbx_seq_one_letter_code
_entity_poly.pdbx_strand_id
1 'polypeptide(L)'
;MAVAFPSTEKDYNIIDEELICGPLVSLFSKHRFATDSGVIDRTVDFVKRNMASIAWLEGGQRHPKKVFPIDAVREAIVNAVTDRDYGRGGSDIELSMV
;
A
#
# COMPACT_ATOMS: atom_id res chain seq x y z
N MET A 1 10.00 3.13 -1.53
CA MET A 1 9.65 2.90 -2.96
C MET A 1 8.60 1.80 -3.02
N ALA A 2 7.55 1.96 -3.82
CA ALA A 2 6.48 0.98 -3.98
C ALA A 2 6.44 0.47 -5.41
N VAL A 3 6.46 -0.85 -5.61
CA VAL A 3 6.52 -1.48 -6.94
C VAL A 3 5.59 -2.69 -7.00
N ALA A 4 4.86 -2.83 -8.12
CA ALA A 4 4.01 -3.97 -8.41
C ALA A 4 4.48 -4.70 -9.69
N PHE A 5 4.50 -6.03 -9.64
CA PHE A 5 4.95 -6.91 -10.71
C PHE A 5 3.82 -7.85 -11.17
N PRO A 6 3.84 -8.34 -12.43
CA PRO A 6 2.82 -9.24 -12.97
C PRO A 6 3.02 -10.71 -12.59
N SER A 7 4.21 -11.08 -12.15
CA SER A 7 4.63 -12.46 -11.89
C SER A 7 5.13 -12.59 -10.46
N THR A 8 5.32 -13.83 -10.01
CA THR A 8 5.82 -14.14 -8.67
C THR A 8 7.30 -13.80 -8.47
N GLU A 9 8.02 -13.50 -9.55
CA GLU A 9 9.41 -13.05 -9.51
C GLU A 9 9.48 -11.53 -9.65
N LYS A 10 10.47 -10.89 -8.99
CA LYS A 10 10.81 -9.48 -9.23
C LYS A 10 11.43 -9.38 -10.63
N ASP A 11 10.60 -9.51 -11.65
CA ASP A 11 10.96 -9.33 -13.04
C ASP A 11 11.12 -7.83 -13.33
N TYR A 12 11.95 -7.47 -14.31
CA TYR A 12 12.06 -6.09 -14.80
C TYR A 12 10.74 -5.54 -15.41
N ASN A 13 9.71 -6.37 -15.52
CA ASN A 13 8.42 -5.99 -16.05
C ASN A 13 7.54 -5.39 -14.95
N ILE A 14 7.64 -4.09 -14.73
CA ILE A 14 6.88 -3.35 -13.70
C ILE A 14 5.47 -3.02 -14.22
N ILE A 15 4.43 -3.29 -13.41
CA ILE A 15 3.04 -2.87 -13.70
C ILE A 15 2.81 -1.43 -13.21
N ASP A 16 3.25 -1.15 -11.98
CA ASP A 16 3.06 0.15 -11.32
C ASP A 16 4.26 0.41 -10.40
N GLU A 17 4.71 1.65 -10.38
CA GLU A 17 5.82 2.11 -9.54
C GLU A 17 5.52 3.52 -9.05
N GLU A 18 5.71 3.72 -7.75
CA GLU A 18 5.49 5.01 -7.12
C GLU A 18 6.56 5.29 -6.05
N LEU A 19 7.18 6.48 -6.16
CA LEU A 19 7.99 7.03 -5.08
C LEU A 19 7.08 7.74 -4.08
N ILE A 20 6.73 7.04 -3.00
CA ILE A 20 5.87 7.58 -1.94
C ILE A 20 6.75 8.23 -0.88
N CYS A 21 6.70 9.56 -0.82
CA CYS A 21 7.40 10.37 0.18
C CYS A 21 6.50 11.49 0.72
N GLY A 22 6.79 11.93 1.95
CA GLY A 22 6.01 12.97 2.63
C GLY A 22 5.85 12.69 4.13
N PRO A 23 4.89 13.37 4.78
CA PRO A 23 4.51 13.11 6.17
C PRO A 23 4.05 11.66 6.35
N LEU A 24 4.31 11.03 7.50
CA LEU A 24 3.90 9.63 7.74
C LEU A 24 2.37 9.46 7.70
N VAL A 25 1.65 10.39 8.33
CA VAL A 25 0.19 10.41 8.42
C VAL A 25 -0.38 11.58 7.63
N SER A 26 -1.65 11.45 7.23
CA SER A 26 -2.40 12.53 6.58
C SER A 26 -2.34 13.83 7.37
N LEU A 27 -2.06 14.93 6.68
CA LEU A 27 -2.10 16.28 7.25
C LEU A 27 -3.43 16.93 6.93
N PHE A 28 -4.00 17.61 7.93
CA PHE A 28 -5.28 18.30 7.80
C PHE A 28 -5.12 19.80 8.05
N SER A 29 -5.79 20.60 7.22
CA SER A 29 -5.95 22.03 7.46
C SER A 29 -6.81 22.28 8.71
N LYS A 30 -6.82 23.53 9.20
CA LYS A 30 -7.70 23.97 10.29
C LYS A 30 -9.20 23.69 10.03
N HIS A 31 -9.59 23.58 8.77
CA HIS A 31 -10.96 23.29 8.35
C HIS A 31 -11.21 21.79 8.11
N ARG A 32 -10.31 20.92 8.56
CA ARG A 32 -10.34 19.44 8.41
C ARG A 32 -10.32 18.93 6.97
N PHE A 33 -9.95 19.75 5.99
CA PHE A 33 -9.61 19.25 4.66
C PHE A 33 -8.22 18.62 4.70
N ALA A 34 -8.10 17.39 4.17
CA ALA A 34 -6.81 16.75 3.96
C ALA A 34 -5.99 17.59 2.98
N THR A 35 -4.85 18.10 3.44
CA THR A 35 -3.89 18.83 2.61
C THR A 35 -2.86 17.91 2.00
N ASP A 36 -2.63 16.75 2.63
CA ASP A 36 -1.74 15.69 2.16
C ASP A 36 -2.26 14.35 2.72
N SER A 37 -2.26 13.29 1.91
CA SER A 37 -2.73 11.95 2.28
C SER A 37 -1.69 11.13 3.09
N GLY A 38 -0.51 11.70 3.38
CA GLY A 38 0.56 11.01 4.09
C GLY A 38 1.13 9.80 3.34
N VAL A 39 2.19 9.20 3.88
CA VAL A 39 2.85 8.02 3.30
C VAL A 39 2.01 6.77 3.54
N ILE A 40 1.44 6.61 4.74
CA ILE A 40 0.68 5.40 5.09
C ILE A 40 -0.55 5.26 4.20
N ASP A 41 -1.40 6.29 4.07
CA ASP A 41 -2.63 6.17 3.29
C ASP A 41 -2.34 6.05 1.79
N ARG A 42 -1.35 6.79 1.26
CA ARG A 42 -0.88 6.62 -0.14
C ARG A 42 -0.37 5.21 -0.42
N THR A 43 0.36 4.62 0.52
CA THR A 43 0.86 3.24 0.39
C THR A 43 -0.29 2.23 0.43
N VAL A 44 -1.29 2.45 1.30
CA VAL A 44 -2.51 1.62 1.32
C VAL A 44 -3.26 1.73 -0.01
N ASP A 45 -3.38 2.93 -0.57
CA ASP A 45 -4.03 3.15 -1.87
C ASP A 45 -3.27 2.48 -3.02
N PHE A 46 -1.93 2.53 -3.00
CA PHE A 46 -1.07 1.78 -3.92
C PHE A 46 -1.33 0.28 -3.85
N VAL A 47 -1.36 -0.29 -2.65
CA VAL A 47 -1.64 -1.72 -2.48
C VAL A 47 -3.07 -2.03 -2.91
N LYS A 48 -4.05 -1.21 -2.53
CA LYS A 48 -5.47 -1.45 -2.85
C LYS A 48 -5.74 -1.45 -4.36
N ARG A 49 -5.10 -0.56 -5.13
CA ARG A 49 -5.30 -0.49 -6.59
C ARG A 49 -4.60 -1.63 -7.33
N ASN A 50 -3.46 -2.10 -6.84
CA ASN A 50 -2.67 -3.17 -7.46
C ASN A 50 -2.99 -4.58 -6.93
N MET A 51 -3.67 -4.70 -5.79
CA MET A 51 -4.00 -6.00 -5.20
C MET A 51 -5.05 -6.72 -6.03
N ALA A 52 -4.75 -7.99 -6.34
CA ALA A 52 -5.67 -8.91 -6.99
C ALA A 52 -7.02 -9.02 -6.24
N SER A 53 -8.07 -9.29 -7.01
CA SER A 53 -9.39 -9.62 -6.45
C SER A 53 -9.69 -11.09 -6.75
N ILE A 54 -10.09 -11.83 -5.71
CA ILE A 54 -10.65 -13.17 -5.86
C ILE A 54 -12.15 -13.05 -6.13
N ALA A 55 -12.62 -13.81 -7.11
CA ALA A 55 -14.06 -13.93 -7.37
C ALA A 55 -14.66 -14.89 -6.35
N TRP A 56 -15.53 -14.38 -5.49
CA TRP A 56 -16.26 -15.18 -4.51
C TRP A 56 -17.69 -15.42 -5.03
N LEU A 57 -18.16 -16.66 -4.98
CA LEU A 57 -19.50 -17.04 -5.41
C LEU A 57 -20.40 -17.21 -4.18
N GLU A 58 -21.44 -16.40 -4.08
CA GLU A 58 -22.43 -16.50 -3.00
C GLU A 58 -23.83 -16.49 -3.63
N GLY A 59 -24.64 -17.54 -3.37
CA GLY A 59 -25.99 -17.66 -3.94
C GLY A 59 -26.06 -17.67 -5.48
N GLY A 60 -24.96 -18.02 -6.16
CA GLY A 60 -24.87 -17.97 -7.63
C GLY A 60 -24.47 -16.61 -8.22
N GLN A 61 -24.24 -15.59 -7.38
CA GLN A 61 -23.71 -14.29 -7.81
C GLN A 61 -22.20 -14.21 -7.53
N ARG A 62 -21.46 -13.63 -8.49
CA ARG A 62 -20.03 -13.35 -8.35
C ARG A 62 -19.81 -12.01 -7.68
N HIS A 63 -19.17 -12.00 -6.53
CA HIS A 63 -18.73 -10.80 -5.83
C HIS A 63 -17.19 -10.72 -5.84
N PRO A 64 -16.60 -9.66 -6.42
CA PRO A 64 -15.16 -9.45 -6.34
C PRO A 64 -14.79 -9.08 -4.90
N LYS A 65 -13.87 -9.83 -4.30
CA LYS A 65 -13.31 -9.58 -2.97
C LYS A 65 -11.79 -9.43 -3.07
N LYS A 66 -11.21 -8.43 -2.41
CA LYS A 66 -9.75 -8.29 -2.33
C LYS A 66 -9.14 -9.51 -1.62
N VAL A 67 -7.95 -9.94 -2.06
CA VAL A 67 -7.25 -11.11 -1.48
C VAL A 67 -6.99 -10.90 0.01
N PHE A 68 -6.62 -9.67 0.41
CA PHE A 68 -6.44 -9.30 1.80
C PHE A 68 -7.42 -8.19 2.23
N PRO A 69 -7.90 -8.21 3.48
CA PRO A 69 -8.62 -7.08 4.06
C PRO A 69 -7.73 -5.83 4.08
N ILE A 70 -8.29 -4.67 3.71
CA ILE A 70 -7.53 -3.42 3.65
C ILE A 70 -7.00 -2.98 5.03
N ASP A 71 -7.71 -3.31 6.10
CA ASP A 71 -7.24 -2.99 7.46
C ASP A 71 -6.00 -3.81 7.85
N ALA A 72 -5.90 -5.06 7.40
CA ALA A 72 -4.70 -5.88 7.61
C ALA A 72 -3.49 -5.35 6.81
N VAL A 73 -3.74 -4.84 5.59
CA VAL A 73 -2.70 -4.16 4.80
C VAL A 73 -2.21 -2.91 5.52
N ARG A 74 -3.13 -2.08 6.00
CA ARG A 74 -2.79 -0.86 6.74
C ARG A 74 -1.97 -1.18 7.98
N GLU A 75 -2.37 -2.19 8.75
CA GLU A 75 -1.64 -2.64 9.93
C GLU A 75 -0.21 -3.09 9.59
N ALA A 76 -0.03 -3.89 8.54
CA ALA A 76 1.30 -4.31 8.09
C ALA A 76 2.20 -3.11 7.71
N ILE A 77 1.64 -2.11 7.03
CA ILE A 77 2.35 -0.88 6.67
C ILE A 77 2.70 -0.08 7.92
N VAL A 78 1.77 0.08 8.87
CA VAL A 78 2.00 0.78 10.14
C VAL A 78 3.11 0.10 10.94
N ASN A 79 3.11 -1.22 11.02
CA ASN A 79 4.16 -1.99 11.71
C ASN A 79 5.51 -1.79 11.03
N ALA A 80 5.59 -1.85 9.70
CA ALA A 80 6.83 -1.61 8.96
C ALA A 80 7.39 -0.19 9.18
N VAL A 81 6.53 0.83 9.25
CA VAL A 81 6.92 2.21 9.53
C VAL A 81 7.35 2.36 10.99
N THR A 82 6.59 1.80 11.94
CA THR A 82 6.83 1.94 13.38
C THR A 82 8.13 1.28 13.81
N ASP A 83 8.39 0.07 13.30
CA ASP A 83 9.54 -0.74 13.66
C ASP A 83 10.80 -0.41 12.83
N ARG A 84 10.71 0.58 11.93
CA ARG A 84 11.87 1.03 11.18
C ARG A 84 12.93 1.56 12.12
N ASP A 85 14.16 1.06 11.97
CA ASP A 85 15.33 1.65 12.63
C ASP A 85 15.67 3.02 12.00
N TYR A 86 15.13 4.08 12.59
CA TYR A 86 15.39 5.47 12.17
C TYR A 86 16.81 5.96 12.52
N GLY A 87 17.58 5.21 13.32
CA GLY A 87 19.00 5.50 13.57
C GLY A 87 19.90 5.10 12.40
N ARG A 88 19.45 4.15 11.57
CA ARG A 88 20.15 3.74 10.35
C ARG A 88 19.70 4.59 9.15
N GLY A 89 20.49 5.61 8.84
CA GLY A 89 20.32 6.40 7.62
C GLY A 89 20.59 5.58 6.35
N GLY A 90 19.96 5.97 5.23
CA GLY A 90 20.27 5.45 3.90
C GLY A 90 19.51 4.21 3.44
N SER A 91 18.61 3.65 4.26
CA SER A 91 17.68 2.59 3.85
C SER A 91 16.23 3.03 4.01
N ASP A 92 15.51 3.11 2.90
CA ASP A 92 14.07 3.34 2.88
C ASP A 92 13.29 2.03 3.03
N ILE A 93 12.02 2.12 3.41
CA ILE A 93 11.11 0.97 3.37
C ILE A 93 10.77 0.69 1.90
N GLU A 94 11.02 -0.54 1.46
CA GLU A 94 10.62 -1.04 0.15
C GLU A 94 9.30 -1.80 0.27
N LEU A 95 8.33 -1.45 -0.57
CA LEU A 95 7.11 -2.22 -0.77
C LEU A 95 7.16 -2.87 -2.15
N SER A 96 7.00 -4.19 -2.19
CA SER A 96 6.93 -4.96 -3.43
C SER A 96 5.75 -5.91 -3.38
N MET A 97 4.98 -5.99 -4.47
CA MET A 97 3.84 -6.90 -4.58
C MET A 97 3.75 -7.56 -5.95
N VAL A 98 3.11 -8.74 -5.96
CA VAL A 98 2.88 -9.61 -7.11
C VAL A 98 1.39 -9.90 -7.28
#